data_AF-A0A553KZ79-F1
#
_entry.id   AF-A0A553KZ79-F1
#
_cell.length_a   1.000
_cell.length_b   1.000
_cell.length_c   1.000
_cell.angle_alpha   90.00
_cell.angle_beta   90.00
_cell.angle_gamma   90.00
#
_symmetry.space_group_name_H-M   'P 1'
#
loop_
_entity.id
_entity.type
_entity.pdbx_description
1 polymer ?
#
loop_
_entity_poly.entity_id
_entity_poly.type
_entity_poly.pdbx_seq_one_letter_code
_entity_poly.pdbx_strand_id
1 'polypeptide(L)' 'MTDTDLATRYRAYIDCLNRQDWPALGEYVADDVIHNDRPLGLPGYRAMLEQDFR' A
#
# COMPACT_ATOMS: atom_id res chain seq x y z
N MET A 1 2.91 18.72 -2.68
CA MET A 1 1.70 17.97 -2.28
C MET A 1 0.91 18.86 -1.34
N THR A 2 -0.32 19.20 -1.69
CA THR A 2 -1.24 19.88 -0.77
C THR A 2 -1.88 18.85 0.15
N ASP A 3 -2.46 19.26 1.28
CA ASP A 3 -3.09 18.33 2.22
C ASP A 3 -4.24 17.52 1.55
N THR A 4 -4.98 18.16 0.64
CA THR A 4 -6.02 17.53 -0.18
C THR A 4 -5.48 16.43 -1.10
N ASP A 5 -4.26 16.60 -1.62
CA ASP A 5 -3.59 15.63 -2.50
C ASP A 5 -3.23 14.35 -1.72
N LEU A 6 -2.66 14.52 -0.51
CA LEU A 6 -2.37 13.39 0.37
C LEU A 6 -3.64 12.64 0.80
N ALA A 7 -4.70 13.36 1.19
CA ALA A 7 -5.96 12.75 1.58
C ALA A 7 -6.61 11.96 0.44
N THR A 8 -6.54 12.49 -0.79
CA THR A 8 -7.08 11.80 -1.99
C THR A 8 -6.28 10.54 -2.29
N ARG A 9 -4.95 10.65 -2.27
CA ARG A 9 -4.02 9.54 -2.46
C ARG A 9 -4.25 8.41 -1.45
N TYR A 10 -4.41 8.77 -0.19
CA TYR A 10 -4.59 7.81 0.89
C TYR A 10 -5.94 7.09 0.83
N ARG A 11 -7.01 7.77 0.40
CA ARG A 11 -8.31 7.12 0.15
C ARG A 11 -8.24 6.12 -0.98
N ALA A 12 -7.57 6.47 -2.09
CA ALA A 12 -7.39 5.56 -3.22
C ALA A 12 -6.55 4.32 -2.83
N TYR A 13 -5.56 4.49 -1.95
CA TYR A 13 -4.85 3.37 -1.32
C TYR A 13 -5.78 2.46 -0.51
N ILE A 14 -6.64 3.00 0.35
CA ILE A 14 -7.63 2.22 1.11
C ILE A 14 -8.59 1.48 0.17
N ASP A 15 -9.07 2.12 -0.89
CA ASP A 15 -9.95 1.49 -1.88
C ASP A 15 -9.26 0.32 -2.60
N CYS A 16 -7.96 0.45 -2.91
CA CYS A 16 -7.13 -0.62 -3.45
C CYS A 16 -7.05 -1.82 -2.48
N LEU A 17 -6.84 -1.56 -1.18
CA LEU A 17 -6.81 -2.61 -0.16
C LEU A 17 -8.16 -3.32 -0.01
N ASN A 18 -9.26 -2.57 0.07
CA ASN A 18 -10.61 -3.10 0.23
C ASN A 18 -11.00 -4.02 -0.94
N ARG A 19 -10.54 -3.69 -2.16
CA ARG A 19 -10.77 -4.48 -3.37
C ARG A 19 -9.77 -5.63 -3.53
N GLN A 20 -8.75 -5.71 -2.69
CA GLN A 20 -7.63 -6.66 -2.81
C GLN A 20 -6.94 -6.56 -4.19
N ASP A 21 -6.85 -5.35 -4.74
CA ASP A 21 -6.28 -5.08 -6.08
C ASP A 21 -4.75 -5.03 -6.01
N TRP A 22 -4.11 -6.15 -5.70
CA TRP A 22 -2.66 -6.24 -5.51
C TRP A 22 -1.80 -5.80 -6.71
N PRO A 23 -2.22 -6.00 -7.97
CA PRO A 23 -1.51 -5.43 -9.11
C PRO A 23 -1.44 -3.89 -9.08
N ALA A 24 -2.44 -3.21 -8.53
CA ALA A 24 -2.48 -1.75 -8.41
C ALA A 24 -1.75 -1.21 -7.17
N LEU A 25 -1.29 -2.06 -6.25
CA LEU A 25 -0.69 -1.63 -4.98
C LEU A 25 0.56 -0.76 -5.16
N GLY A 26 1.37 -1.06 -6.17
CA GLY A 26 2.57 -0.28 -6.52
C GLY A 26 2.27 1.15 -6.95
N GLU A 27 1.03 1.43 -7.36
CA GLU A 27 0.62 2.81 -7.61
C GLU A 27 0.59 3.61 -6.31
N TYR A 28 0.44 3.01 -5.13
CA TYR A 28 0.24 3.71 -3.84
C TYR A 28 1.40 3.54 -2.85
N VAL A 29 2.20 2.48 -3.02
CA VAL A 29 3.26 2.08 -2.12
C VAL A 29 4.58 2.06 -2.88
N ALA A 30 5.62 2.67 -2.30
CA ALA A 30 6.94 2.71 -2.91
C ALA A 30 7.60 1.31 -2.98
N ASP A 31 8.42 1.09 -4.00
CA ASP A 31 9.15 -0.17 -4.21
C ASP A 31 10.03 -0.55 -3.01
N ASP A 32 10.52 0.44 -2.25
CA ASP A 32 11.41 0.33 -1.10
C ASP A 32 10.70 0.51 0.26
N VAL A 33 9.37 0.30 0.31
CA VAL A 33 8.57 0.52 1.53
C VAL A 33 9.15 -0.16 2.79
N ILE A 34 9.17 0.62 3.87
CA ILE A 34 9.54 0.19 5.21
C ILE A 34 8.27 0.16 6.06
N HIS A 35 7.99 -0.99 6.67
CA HIS A 35 6.83 -1.17 7.55
C HIS A 35 7.28 -1.62 8.94
N ASN A 36 7.03 -0.80 9.96
CA ASN A 36 7.48 -1.01 11.34
C ASN A 36 8.98 -1.36 11.40
N ASP A 37 9.82 -0.47 10.86
CA ASP A 37 11.28 -0.59 10.79
C ASP A 37 11.81 -1.79 9.98
N ARG A 38 10.94 -2.51 9.26
CA ARG A 38 11.33 -3.62 8.38
C ARG A 38 11.30 -3.16 6.92
N PRO A 39 12.44 -3.16 6.20
CA PRO A 39 12.49 -2.86 4.77
C PRO A 39 11.93 -4.05 3.99
N LEU A 40 10.62 -4.06 3.80
CA LEU A 40 9.92 -5.16 3.13
C LEU A 40 10.01 -5.04 1.60
N GLY A 41 10.10 -3.80 1.11
CA GLY A 41 9.82 -3.50 -0.28
C GLY A 41 8.39 -3.85 -0.68
N LEU A 42 7.99 -3.45 -1.89
CA LEU A 42 6.62 -3.68 -2.38
C LEU A 42 6.22 -5.18 -2.36
N PRO A 43 7.08 -6.14 -2.78
CA PRO A 43 6.72 -7.56 -2.73
C PRO A 43 6.48 -8.07 -1.31
N GLY A 44 7.31 -7.67 -0.35
CA GLY A 44 7.17 -8.10 1.05
C GLY A 44 5.95 -7.47 1.72
N TYR A 45 5.66 -6.20 1.42
CA TYR A 45 4.48 -5.51 1.91
C TYR A 45 3.19 -6.15 1.38
N ARG A 46 3.15 -6.49 0.09
CA ARG A 46 2.04 -7.24 -0.51
C ARG A 46 1.83 -8.59 0.16
N ALA A 47 2.90 -9.37 0.37
CA ALA A 47 2.81 -10.69 0.99
C ALA A 47 2.26 -10.63 2.43
N MET A 48 2.62 -9.59 3.19
CA MET A 48 2.06 -9.34 4.52
C MET A 48 0.55 -9.09 4.47
N LEU A 49 0.10 -8.21 3.56
CA LEU A 49 -1.33 -7.94 3.39
C LEU A 49 -2.09 -9.21 2.98
N GLU A 50 -1.60 -9.95 1.98
CA GLU A 50 -2.24 -11.22 1.56
C GLU A 50 -2.37 -12.25 2.69
N GLN A 51 -1.49 -12.22 3.71
CA GLN A 51 -1.58 -13.06 4.91
C GLN A 51 -2.61 -12.54 5.91
N ASP A 52 -2.72 -11.23 6.10
CA ASP A 52 -3.67 -10.62 7.05
C ASP A 52 -5.14 -10.72 6.58
N PHE A 53 -5.37 -10.82 5.27
CA PHE A 53 -6.71 -10.99 4.69
C PHE A 53 -7.24 -12.44 4.71
N ARG A 54 -6.49 -13.40 5.28
CA ARG A 54 -6.89 -14.81 5.38
C ARG A 54 -7.80 -15.13 6.56
#